data_AF-A0A645C6D8-F1
#
_entry.id   AF-A0A645C6D8-F1
#
_cell.length_a   1.000
_cell.length_b   1.000
_cell.length_c   1.000
_cell.angle_alpha   90.00
_cell.angle_beta   90.00
_cell.angle_gamma   90.00
#
_symmetry.space_group_name_H-M   'P 1'
#
loop_
_entity.id
_entity.type
_entity.pdbx_description
1 polymer ?
#
loop_
_entity_poly.entity_id
_entity_poly.type
_entity_poly.pdbx_seq_one_letter_code
_entity_poly.pdbx_strand_id
1 'polypeptide(L)' 'MEISEEEYTQQLSEIKNGKNTPVVNIKATEKSKYRNLIDALDEMQICSIGKYVIVDITSGDEFLLKNFESRGGLSQNVAD' A
#
# COMPACT_ATOMS: atom_id res chain seq x y z
N MET A 1 -26.38 13.60 -22.18
CA MET A 1 -26.52 13.74 -20.72
C MET A 1 -25.12 14.02 -20.21
N GLU A 2 -24.93 15.19 -19.61
CA GLU A 2 -23.66 15.57 -19.00
C GLU A 2 -23.82 15.30 -17.51
N ILE A 3 -22.98 14.43 -16.95
CA ILE A 3 -22.96 14.20 -15.51
C ILE A 3 -22.43 15.47 -14.85
N SER A 4 -23.07 15.91 -13.77
CA SER A 4 -22.57 17.03 -12.98
C SER A 4 -21.25 16.65 -12.28
N GLU A 5 -20.38 17.62 -12.03
CA GLU A 5 -19.12 17.40 -11.29
C GLU A 5 -19.37 16.82 -9.89
N GLU A 6 -20.49 17.18 -9.28
CA GLU A 6 -20.95 16.67 -7.99
C GLU A 6 -21.32 15.17 -8.07
N GLU A 7 -22.13 14.77 -9.06
CA GLU A 7 -22.45 13.35 -9.29
C GLU A 7 -21.21 12.51 -9.60
N TYR A 8 -20.29 13.05 -10.42
CA TYR A 8 -19.03 12.37 -10.73
C TYR A 8 -18.20 12.12 -9.47
N THR A 9 -18.04 13.14 -8.65
CA THR A 9 -17.28 13.06 -7.40
C THR A 9 -17.93 12.07 -6.42
N GLN A 10 -19.25 12.05 -6.35
CA GLN A 10 -20.00 11.14 -5.50
C GLN A 10 -19.81 9.68 -5.93
N GLN A 11 -20.00 9.37 -7.22
CA GLN A 11 -19.78 8.03 -7.77
C GLN A 11 -18.33 7.57 -7.60
N LEU A 12 -17.35 8.44 -7.83
CA LEU A 12 -15.94 8.15 -7.58
C LEU A 12 -15.69 7.80 -6.11
N SER A 13 -16.31 8.52 -5.17
CA SER A 13 -16.13 8.27 -3.74
C SER A 13 -16.67 6.89 -3.33
N GLU A 14 -17.77 6.45 -3.95
CA GLU A 14 -18.36 5.13 -3.73
C GLU A 14 -17.48 4.01 -4.27
N ILE A 15 -16.89 4.19 -5.46
CA ILE A 15 -15.94 3.23 -6.05
C ILE A 15 -14.67 3.12 -5.21
N LYS A 16 -14.09 4.26 -4.81
CA LYS A 16 -12.86 4.34 -4.01
C LYS A 16 -13.03 3.74 -2.62
N ASN A 17 -14.24 3.78 -2.06
CA ASN A 17 -14.54 3.29 -0.71
C ASN A 17 -15.42 2.03 -0.67
N GLY A 18 -15.63 1.38 -1.81
CA GLY A 18 -16.41 0.15 -1.92
C GLY A 18 -15.89 -0.96 -1.00
N LYS A 19 -16.78 -1.91 -0.67
CA LYS A 19 -16.42 -3.08 0.14
C LYS A 19 -15.43 -4.02 -0.56
N ASN A 20 -15.37 -3.96 -1.89
CA ASN A 20 -14.50 -4.80 -2.72
C ASN A 20 -13.21 -4.09 -3.15
N THR A 21 -13.00 -2.84 -2.69
CA THR A 21 -11.80 -2.08 -3.01
C THR A 21 -10.68 -2.50 -2.03
N PRO A 22 -9.48 -2.81 -2.53
CA PRO A 22 -8.37 -3.22 -1.66
C PRO A 22 -8.00 -2.10 -0.68
N VAL A 23 -7.59 -2.49 0.51
CA VAL A 23 -6.99 -1.59 1.51
C VAL A 23 -5.49 -1.77 1.45
N VAL A 24 -4.75 -0.68 1.23
CA VAL A 24 -3.30 -0.72 1.05
C VAL A 24 -2.58 -0.29 2.33
N ASN A 25 -1.57 -1.05 2.76
CA ASN A 25 -0.73 -0.71 3.89
C ASN A 25 0.67 -0.31 3.38
N ILE A 26 1.04 0.95 3.57
CA ILE A 26 2.30 1.53 3.09
C ILE A 26 3.27 1.57 4.26
N LYS A 27 4.30 0.72 4.21
CA LYS A 27 5.38 0.66 5.20
C LYS A 27 6.70 1.02 4.55
N ALA A 28 7.20 2.21 4.87
CA ALA A 28 8.46 2.71 4.31
C ALA A 28 9.67 2.15 5.06
N THR A 29 10.73 1.82 4.32
CA THR A 29 12.03 1.46 4.90
C THR A 29 12.87 2.71 5.11
N GLU A 30 13.92 2.62 5.93
CA GLU A 30 14.91 3.71 6.12
C GLU A 30 15.57 4.19 4.82
N LYS A 31 15.56 3.37 3.77
CA LYS A 31 16.11 3.72 2.44
C LYS A 31 15.12 4.49 1.58
N SER A 32 13.83 4.51 1.95
CA SER A 32 12.77 5.17 1.22
C SER A 32 12.86 6.69 1.39
N LYS A 33 12.63 7.43 0.31
CA LYS A 33 12.62 8.90 0.30
C LYS A 33 11.19 9.41 0.18
N TYR A 34 10.98 10.69 0.49
CA TYR A 34 9.69 11.37 0.32
C TYR A 34 9.07 11.14 -1.05
N ARG A 35 9.87 11.22 -2.12
CA ARG A 35 9.41 10.95 -3.48
C ARG A 35 8.79 9.56 -3.63
N ASN A 36 9.33 8.54 -2.98
CA ASN A 36 8.79 7.18 -3.08
C ASN A 36 7.38 7.08 -2.48
N LEU A 37 7.12 7.84 -1.40
CA LEU A 37 5.79 7.91 -0.81
C LEU A 37 4.81 8.62 -1.75
N ILE A 38 5.23 9.74 -2.37
CA ILE A 38 4.39 10.46 -3.33
C ILE A 38 4.09 9.60 -4.56
N ASP A 39 5.10 8.98 -5.15
CA ASP A 39 4.93 8.08 -6.30
C ASP A 39 3.94 6.96 -5.95
N ALA A 40 4.00 6.39 -4.74
CA ALA A 40 3.04 5.38 -4.29
C ALA A 40 1.61 5.93 -4.12
N LEU A 41 1.45 7.14 -3.59
CA LEU A 41 0.13 7.77 -3.42
C LEU A 41 -0.50 8.19 -4.75
N ASP A 42 0.32 8.64 -5.71
CA ASP A 42 -0.12 8.94 -7.07
C ASP A 42 -0.67 7.67 -7.75
N GLU A 43 0.05 6.55 -7.65
CA GLU A 43 -0.44 5.25 -8.14
C GLU A 43 -1.76 4.82 -7.46
N MET A 44 -1.95 5.11 -6.16
CA MET A 44 -3.24 4.83 -5.50
C MET A 44 -4.39 5.61 -6.12
N GLN A 45 -4.18 6.89 -6.44
CA GLN A 45 -5.20 7.70 -7.11
C GLN A 45 -5.50 7.19 -8.52
N ILE A 46 -4.46 6.82 -9.28
CA ILE A 46 -4.58 6.26 -10.63
C ILE A 46 -5.36 4.94 -10.58
N CYS A 47 -5.07 4.07 -9.60
CA CYS A 47 -5.74 2.78 -9.43
C CYS A 47 -7.12 2.87 -8.75
N SER A 48 -7.66 4.08 -8.52
CA SER A 48 -8.95 4.28 -7.82
C SER A 48 -8.99 3.64 -6.42
N ILE A 49 -7.84 3.58 -5.74
CA ILE A 49 -7.73 3.06 -4.38
C ILE A 49 -7.87 4.23 -3.41
N GLY A 50 -8.99 4.25 -2.66
CA GLY A 50 -9.28 5.31 -1.68
C GLY A 50 -8.81 5.02 -0.26
N LYS A 51 -8.53 3.76 0.07
CA LYS A 51 -8.24 3.33 1.45
C LYS A 51 -6.81 2.86 1.57
N TYR A 52 -6.01 3.66 2.26
CA TYR A 52 -4.65 3.29 2.61
C TYR A 52 -4.31 3.74 4.02
N VAL A 53 -3.31 3.10 4.62
CA VAL A 53 -2.71 3.49 5.89
C VAL A 53 -1.20 3.52 5.72
N ILE A 54 -0.56 4.55 6.28
CA ILE A 54 0.89 4.66 6.36
C ILE A 54 1.27 4.30 7.79
N VAL A 55 2.05 3.25 7.96
CA VAL A 55 2.49 2.77 9.28
C VAL A 55 3.96 2.39 9.25
N ASP A 56 4.55 2.36 10.44
CA ASP A 56 5.95 1.98 10.59
C ASP A 56 6.17 0.48 10.30
N ILE A 57 7.38 0.18 9.87
CA ILE A 57 7.87 -1.20 9.77
C ILE A 57 7.95 -1.80 11.17
N THR A 58 7.48 -3.03 11.30
CA THR A 58 7.60 -3.82 12.53
C THR A 58 8.77 -4.79 12.44
N SER A 59 9.20 -5.33 13.58
CA SER A 59 10.26 -6.34 13.61
C SER A 59 9.96 -7.58 12.77
N GLY A 60 8.67 -7.94 12.63
CA GLY A 60 8.24 -9.03 11.75
C GLY A 60 8.41 -8.72 10.27
N ASP A 61 8.12 -7.48 9.85
CA ASP A 61 8.35 -7.02 8.47
C ASP A 61 9.85 -7.03 8.14
N GLU A 62 10.70 -6.58 9.07
CA GLU A 62 12.16 -6.64 8.90
C GLU A 62 12.68 -8.07 8.75
N PHE A 63 12.13 -9.00 9.54
CA PHE A 63 12.49 -10.41 9.44
C PHE A 63 12.18 -10.94 8.03
N LEU A 64 11.00 -10.63 7.49
CA LEU A 64 10.61 -11.04 6.15
C LEU A 64 11.53 -10.43 5.08
N LEU A 65 11.89 -9.15 5.21
CA LEU A 65 12.83 -8.48 4.30
C LEU A 65 14.22 -9.15 4.34
N LYS A 66 14.78 -9.37 5.54
CA LYS A 66 16.07 -10.05 5.72
C LYS A 66 16.02 -11.50 5.19
N ASN A 67 14.93 -12.21 5.44
CA ASN A 67 14.74 -13.57 4.94
C ASN A 67 14.71 -13.60 3.41
N PHE A 68 14.02 -12.65 2.78
CA PHE A 68 14.00 -12.47 1.33
C PHE A 68 15.40 -12.18 0.77
N GLU A 69 16.16 -11.25 1.37
CA GLU A 69 17.54 -10.96 0.98
C GLU A 69 18.45 -12.21 1.09
N SER A 70 18.23 -13.03 2.12
CA SER A 70 18.95 -14.30 2.33
C SER A 70 18.43 -15.49 1.50
N ARG A 71 17.45 -15.27 0.61
CA ARG A 71 16.78 -16.32 -0.19
C ARG A 71 16.21 -17.47 0.63
N GLY A 72 15.62 -17.16 1.79
CA GLY A 72 14.96 -18.13 2.66
C GLY A 72 15.85 -18.76 3.73
N GLY A 73 17.13 -18.36 3.84
CA GLY A 73 18.07 -18.95 4.79
C GLY A 73 17.67 -18.75 6.27
N LEU A 74 17.01 -17.64 6.60
CA LEU A 74 16.55 -17.38 7.98
C LEU A 74 15.40 -18.30 8.41
N SER A 75 14.48 -18.66 7.50
CA SER A 75 13.41 -19.60 7.80
C SER A 75 13.90 -21.05 7.99
N GLN A 76 14.99 -21.44 7.32
CA GLN A 76 15.58 -22.78 7.48
C GLN A 76 16.19 -22.96 8.88
N ASN A 77 16.88 -21.94 9.40
CA ASN A 77 17.54 -21.99 10.71
C ASN A 77 16.58 -21.91 11.92
N VAL A 78 15.29 -21.60 11.70
CA VAL A 78 14.25 -21.54 12.75
C VAL A 78 13.44 -22.84 12.79
N ALA A 79 13.52 -23.66 11.75
CA ALA A 79 12.81 -24.94 11.64
C ALA A 79 13.62 -26.13 12.19
N ASP A 80 14.90 -25.91 12.51
CA ASP A 80 15.78 -26.83 13.25
C ASP A 80 15.85 -26.44 14.74
#